data_AF-A0A845A8N8-F1
#
_entry.id   AF-A0A845A8N8-F1
#
_cell.length_a   1.000
_cell.length_b   1.000
_cell.length_c   1.000
_cell.angle_alpha   90.00
_cell.angle_beta   90.00
_cell.angle_gamma   90.00
#
_symmetry.space_group_name_H-M   'P 1'
#
loop_
_entity.id
_entity.type
_entity.pdbx_description
1 polymer ?
#
loop_
_entity_poly.entity_id
_entity_poly.type
_entity_poly.pdbx_seq_one_letter_code
_entity_poly.pdbx_strand_id
1 'polypeptide(L)'
;MSHKTKTKLLEAAERIVIEQGVQSLTIRRIGDLAGLNSALITYHFGGVAGLLERLCEDNIAPMREAWRSLDAPLPSGEGGFELLIRRWLAPLLFPAAFTPTGRALSVIDEIVSRENGVLSEKLTQEMTSLAAKIYQLALPYCQHLAPHELMARLRFIASASLGPPPRSRLRREGVFANSGEEAENQLIRFAQAALSPAYH
;
A
#
# COMPACT_ATOMS: atom_id res chain seq x y z
N MET A 1 24.25 -13.18 -12.48
CA MET A 1 24.61 -11.73 -12.41
C MET A 1 23.42 -10.81 -12.73
N SER A 2 22.64 -11.04 -13.78
CA SER A 2 21.48 -10.20 -14.18
C SER A 2 20.47 -9.89 -13.07
N HIS A 3 20.11 -10.87 -12.23
CA HIS A 3 19.17 -10.66 -11.12
C HIS A 3 19.65 -9.60 -10.12
N LYS A 4 20.91 -9.67 -9.70
CA LYS A 4 21.51 -8.72 -8.74
C LYS A 4 21.52 -7.29 -9.30
N THR A 5 21.72 -7.15 -10.61
CA THR A 5 21.66 -5.86 -11.32
C THR A 5 20.24 -5.29 -11.31
N LYS A 6 19.23 -6.09 -11.67
CA LYS A 6 17.82 -5.67 -11.64
C LYS A 6 17.40 -5.20 -10.24
N THR A 7 17.74 -5.98 -9.22
CA THR A 7 17.44 -5.65 -7.81
C THR A 7 18.03 -4.30 -7.42
N LYS A 8 19.31 -4.04 -7.72
CA LYS A 8 19.94 -2.74 -7.41
C LYS A 8 19.27 -1.54 -8.08
N LEU A 9 18.79 -1.71 -9.32
CA LEU A 9 18.08 -0.66 -10.04
C LEU A 9 16.70 -0.39 -9.42
N LEU A 10 15.99 -1.44 -9.00
CA LEU A 10 14.70 -1.34 -8.30
C LEU A 10 14.87 -0.71 -6.90
N GLU A 11 15.88 -1.12 -6.14
CA GLU A 11 16.27 -0.51 -4.86
C GLU A 11 16.54 0.99 -5.01
N ALA A 12 17.33 1.39 -6.01
CA ALA A 12 17.63 2.79 -6.26
C ALA A 12 16.37 3.58 -6.64
N ALA A 13 15.53 3.04 -7.54
CA ALA A 13 14.30 3.69 -7.93
C ALA A 13 13.33 3.86 -6.75
N GLU A 14 13.11 2.80 -5.96
CA GLU A 14 12.20 2.85 -4.82
C GLU A 14 12.64 3.85 -3.76
N ARG A 15 13.96 3.95 -3.49
CA ARG A 15 14.52 4.97 -2.61
C ARG A 15 14.24 6.38 -3.11
N ILE A 16 14.40 6.64 -4.41
CA ILE A 16 14.09 7.96 -5.00
C ILE A 16 12.59 8.26 -4.87
N VAL A 17 11.72 7.28 -5.15
CA VAL A 17 10.26 7.44 -5.01
C VAL A 17 9.90 7.79 -3.57
N ILE A 18 10.40 7.02 -2.61
CA ILE A 18 10.12 7.23 -1.19
C ILE A 18 10.65 8.58 -0.73
N GLU A 19 11.86 8.98 -1.10
CA GLU A 19 12.47 10.21 -0.55
C GLU A 19 12.03 11.48 -1.28
N GLN A 20 11.70 11.38 -2.58
CA GLN A 20 11.63 12.54 -3.47
C GLN A 20 10.47 12.50 -4.48
N GLY A 21 9.66 11.44 -4.46
CA GLY A 21 8.54 11.25 -5.39
C GLY A 21 8.96 10.80 -6.79
N VAL A 22 7.99 10.32 -7.56
CA VAL A 22 8.21 9.72 -8.89
C VAL A 22 8.73 10.75 -9.90
N GLN A 23 8.35 12.03 -9.78
CA GLN A 23 8.84 13.12 -10.65
C GLN A 23 10.35 13.30 -10.60
N SER A 24 11.00 12.82 -9.55
CA SER A 24 12.45 12.93 -9.37
C SER A 24 13.22 11.79 -10.05
N LEU A 25 12.52 10.78 -10.61
CA LEU A 25 13.12 9.64 -11.28
C LEU A 25 13.59 10.00 -12.69
N THR A 26 14.86 9.67 -12.96
CA THR A 26 15.41 9.67 -14.32
C THR A 26 16.33 8.46 -14.48
N ILE A 27 16.51 7.99 -15.72
CA ILE A 27 17.44 6.90 -16.05
C ILE A 27 18.84 7.15 -15.46
N ARG A 28 19.33 8.39 -15.61
CA ARG A 28 20.63 8.80 -15.06
C ARG A 28 20.65 8.70 -13.54
N ARG A 29 19.67 9.28 -12.85
CA ARG A 29 19.64 9.31 -11.39
C ARG A 29 19.52 7.93 -10.75
N ILE A 30 18.74 7.04 -11.37
CA ILE A 30 18.64 5.65 -10.94
C ILE A 30 19.98 4.94 -11.13
N GLY A 31 20.64 5.11 -12.29
CA GLY A 31 21.96 4.54 -12.56
C GLY A 31 23.03 5.04 -11.57
N ASP A 32 23.07 6.35 -11.34
CA ASP A 32 24.01 6.99 -10.41
C ASP A 32 23.82 6.45 -8.98
N LEU A 33 22.57 6.40 -8.48
CA LEU A 33 22.28 5.89 -7.14
C LEU A 33 22.53 4.38 -7.01
N ALA A 34 22.27 3.61 -8.05
CA ALA A 34 22.54 2.16 -8.07
C ALA A 34 24.04 1.82 -8.22
N GLY A 35 24.87 2.80 -8.62
CA GLY A 35 26.27 2.59 -9.00
C GLY A 35 26.40 1.71 -10.24
N LEU A 36 25.48 1.87 -11.21
CA LEU A 36 25.38 1.03 -12.41
C LEU A 36 25.22 1.88 -13.67
N ASN A 37 25.62 1.31 -14.82
CA ASN A 37 25.38 1.93 -16.12
C ASN A 37 23.87 2.09 -16.36
N SER A 38 23.42 3.32 -16.60
CA SER A 38 22.01 3.67 -16.78
C SER A 38 21.38 3.01 -18.02
N ALA A 39 22.17 2.60 -19.02
CA ALA A 39 21.69 1.83 -20.17
C ALA A 39 21.07 0.47 -19.77
N LEU A 40 21.44 -0.06 -18.60
CA LEU A 40 20.88 -1.31 -18.06
C LEU A 40 19.38 -1.19 -17.73
N ILE A 41 18.87 0.03 -17.52
CA ILE A 41 17.43 0.24 -17.28
C ILE A 41 16.64 -0.06 -18.55
N THR A 42 17.05 0.52 -19.68
CA THR A 42 16.43 0.22 -20.98
C THR A 42 16.58 -1.26 -21.33
N TYR A 43 17.76 -1.83 -21.11
CA TYR A 43 18.01 -3.25 -21.41
C TYR A 43 17.16 -4.22 -20.57
N HIS A 44 16.98 -3.96 -19.27
CA HIS A 44 16.30 -4.88 -18.36
C HIS A 44 14.79 -4.65 -18.21
N PHE A 45 14.34 -3.42 -18.43
CA PHE A 45 12.97 -2.99 -18.14
C PHE A 45 12.30 -2.25 -19.30
N GLY A 46 12.97 -2.06 -20.45
CA GLY A 46 12.42 -1.30 -21.56
C GLY A 46 12.32 0.20 -21.32
N GLY A 47 12.85 0.71 -20.20
CA GLY A 47 12.82 2.11 -19.81
C GLY A 47 12.30 2.31 -18.39
N VAL A 48 12.04 3.57 -18.01
CA VAL A 48 11.55 3.91 -16.66
C VAL A 48 10.12 3.40 -16.45
N ALA A 49 9.27 3.46 -17.48
CA ALA A 49 7.89 2.97 -17.39
C ALA A 49 7.83 1.49 -16.99
N GLY A 50 8.51 0.60 -17.71
CA GLY A 50 8.55 -0.83 -17.36
C GLY A 50 9.30 -1.11 -16.04
N LEU A 51 10.22 -0.23 -15.62
CA LEU A 51 10.83 -0.32 -14.29
C LEU A 51 9.79 -0.01 -13.20
N LEU A 52 8.98 1.02 -13.39
CA LEU A 52 7.91 1.42 -12.46
C LEU A 52 6.80 0.38 -12.40
N GLU A 53 6.40 -0.20 -13.53
CA GLU A 53 5.45 -1.32 -13.56
C GLU A 53 5.95 -2.49 -12.72
N ARG A 54 7.22 -2.87 -12.92
CA ARG A 54 7.84 -3.95 -12.14
C ARG A 54 7.93 -3.60 -10.65
N LEU A 55 8.35 -2.38 -10.33
CA LEU A 55 8.46 -1.91 -8.94
C LEU A 55 7.09 -1.90 -8.24
N CYS A 56 6.06 -1.46 -8.96
CA CYS A 56 4.69 -1.47 -8.45
C CYS A 56 4.22 -2.91 -8.19
N GLU A 57 4.46 -3.83 -9.12
CA GLU A 57 4.14 -5.25 -8.98
C GLU A 57 4.85 -5.90 -7.78
N ASP A 58 6.16 -5.65 -7.62
CA ASP A 58 6.94 -6.17 -6.48
C ASP A 58 6.42 -5.65 -5.13
N ASN A 59 5.84 -4.44 -5.08
CA ASN A 59 5.26 -3.85 -3.86
C ASN A 59 3.85 -4.38 -3.55
N ILE A 60 3.00 -4.59 -4.56
CA ILE A 60 1.61 -5.03 -4.35
C ILE A 60 1.50 -6.55 -4.17
N ALA A 61 2.41 -7.34 -4.74
CA ALA A 61 2.35 -8.80 -4.69
C ALA A 61 2.31 -9.38 -3.26
N PRO A 62 3.12 -8.91 -2.29
CA PRO A 62 3.00 -9.36 -0.90
C PRO A 62 1.64 -9.02 -0.27
N MET A 63 1.07 -7.86 -0.61
CA MET A 63 -0.23 -7.43 -0.11
C MET A 63 -1.35 -8.33 -0.63
N ARG A 64 -1.32 -8.66 -1.93
CA ARG A 64 -2.24 -9.62 -2.56
C ARG A 64 -2.21 -10.97 -1.89
N GLU A 65 -1.02 -11.51 -1.67
CA GLU A 65 -0.88 -12.82 -1.05
C GLU A 65 -1.47 -12.82 0.37
N ALA A 66 -1.22 -11.78 1.15
CA ALA A 66 -1.82 -11.64 2.48
C ALA A 66 -3.35 -11.52 2.45
N TRP A 67 -3.92 -10.79 1.48
CA TRP A 67 -5.37 -10.63 1.33
C TRP A 67 -6.10 -11.91 0.89
N ARG A 68 -5.40 -12.96 0.43
CA ARG A 68 -6.02 -14.29 0.22
C ARG A 68 -6.58 -14.86 1.51
N SER A 69 -6.05 -14.47 2.67
CA SER A 69 -6.62 -14.84 3.97
C SER A 69 -8.06 -14.34 4.18
N LEU A 70 -8.52 -13.34 3.42
CA LEU A 70 -9.91 -12.87 3.46
C LEU A 70 -10.90 -13.88 2.86
N ASP A 71 -10.44 -14.90 2.13
CA ASP A 71 -11.29 -16.00 1.65
C ASP A 71 -11.52 -17.07 2.72
N ALA A 72 -10.71 -17.10 3.79
CA ALA A 72 -10.89 -18.05 4.87
C ALA A 72 -12.05 -17.61 5.79
N PRO A 73 -12.84 -18.55 6.34
CA PRO A 73 -13.94 -18.24 7.24
C PRO A 73 -13.53 -17.34 8.41
N LEU A 74 -14.46 -16.48 8.82
CA LEU A 74 -14.34 -15.67 10.03
C LEU A 74 -15.15 -16.34 11.16
N PRO A 75 -14.63 -16.38 12.40
CA PRO A 75 -15.42 -16.83 13.53
C PRO A 75 -16.60 -15.88 13.80
N SER A 76 -17.64 -16.39 14.46
CA SER A 76 -18.76 -15.55 14.90
C SER A 76 -18.35 -14.64 16.07
N GLY A 77 -18.99 -13.48 16.19
CA GLY A 77 -18.76 -12.54 17.29
C GLY A 77 -17.52 -11.66 17.13
N GLU A 78 -17.11 -11.01 18.23
CA GLU A 78 -16.06 -9.96 18.22
C GLU A 78 -14.71 -10.44 17.67
N GLY A 79 -14.30 -11.67 17.97
CA GLY A 79 -13.05 -12.23 17.47
C GLY A 79 -13.00 -12.33 15.94
N GLY A 80 -14.16 -12.51 15.29
CA GLY A 80 -14.22 -12.52 13.83
C GLY A 80 -14.09 -11.13 13.22
N PHE A 81 -14.68 -10.14 13.90
CA PHE A 81 -14.57 -8.76 13.48
C PHE A 81 -13.15 -8.24 13.57
N GLU A 82 -12.45 -8.46 14.69
CA GLU A 82 -11.05 -8.10 14.83
C GLU A 82 -10.18 -8.77 13.76
N LEU A 83 -10.41 -10.07 13.52
CA LEU A 83 -9.66 -10.82 12.52
C LEU A 83 -9.87 -10.28 11.10
N LEU A 84 -11.10 -9.86 10.75
CA LEU A 84 -11.40 -9.20 9.48
C LEU A 84 -10.61 -7.90 9.33
N ILE A 85 -10.68 -7.02 10.34
CA ILE A 85 -9.98 -5.73 10.33
C ILE A 85 -8.47 -5.95 10.19
N ARG A 86 -7.89 -6.91 10.92
CA ARG A 86 -6.46 -7.24 10.82
C ARG A 86 -6.10 -7.77 9.44
N ARG A 87 -6.84 -8.73 8.90
CA ARG A 87 -6.59 -9.31 7.55
C ARG A 87 -6.70 -8.27 6.44
N TRP A 88 -7.54 -7.26 6.62
CA TRP A 88 -7.68 -6.16 5.68
C TRP A 88 -6.55 -5.14 5.79
N LEU A 89 -6.28 -4.63 6.99
CA LEU A 89 -5.46 -3.43 7.20
C LEU A 89 -3.97 -3.73 7.37
N ALA A 90 -3.58 -4.88 7.92
CA ALA A 90 -2.15 -5.19 8.11
C ALA A 90 -1.35 -5.13 6.79
N PRO A 91 -1.85 -5.66 5.65
CA PRO A 91 -1.14 -5.55 4.37
C PRO A 91 -0.93 -4.12 3.88
N LEU A 92 -1.81 -3.17 4.23
CA LEU A 92 -1.67 -1.76 3.85
C LEU A 92 -0.47 -1.08 4.54
N LEU A 93 0.08 -1.70 5.58
CA LEU A 93 1.20 -1.20 6.37
C LEU A 93 2.52 -1.91 6.07
N PHE A 94 2.52 -2.83 5.09
CA PHE A 94 3.73 -3.58 4.73
C PHE A 94 4.86 -2.65 4.28
N PRO A 95 6.12 -3.02 4.61
CA PRO A 95 7.28 -2.28 4.16
C PRO A 95 7.37 -2.29 2.63
N ALA A 96 7.99 -1.27 2.06
CA ALA A 96 8.29 -1.25 0.64
C ALA A 96 9.26 -2.39 0.27
N ALA A 97 9.12 -2.92 -0.95
CA ALA A 97 9.76 -4.17 -1.38
C ALA A 97 11.30 -4.15 -1.29
N PHE A 98 11.90 -2.98 -1.50
CA PHE A 98 13.36 -2.80 -1.56
C PHE A 98 13.91 -1.82 -0.51
N THR A 99 13.03 -1.13 0.21
CA THR A 99 13.34 -0.05 1.15
C THR A 99 12.50 -0.24 2.41
N PRO A 100 12.91 -1.12 3.35
CA PRO A 100 12.08 -1.54 4.48
C PRO A 100 11.63 -0.41 5.43
N THR A 101 12.29 0.74 5.36
CA THR A 101 11.93 1.95 6.11
C THR A 101 10.77 2.74 5.51
N GLY A 102 10.37 2.47 4.27
CA GLY A 102 9.21 3.05 3.61
C GLY A 102 8.05 2.06 3.55
N ARG A 103 6.90 2.49 3.02
CA ARG A 103 5.69 1.66 2.91
C ARG A 103 5.36 1.36 1.46
N ALA A 104 5.02 0.11 1.17
CA ALA A 104 4.65 -0.36 -0.16
C ALA A 104 3.48 0.44 -0.73
N LEU A 105 2.44 0.66 0.09
CA LEU A 105 1.25 1.42 -0.31
C LEU A 105 1.60 2.84 -0.77
N SER A 106 2.56 3.52 -0.14
CA SER A 106 2.99 4.87 -0.54
C SER A 106 3.74 4.87 -1.87
N VAL A 107 4.53 3.82 -2.15
CA VAL A 107 5.21 3.67 -3.45
C VAL A 107 4.20 3.43 -4.56
N ILE A 108 3.25 2.51 -4.35
CA ILE A 108 2.19 2.18 -5.31
C ILE A 108 1.38 3.43 -5.64
N ASP A 109 0.91 4.14 -4.62
CA ASP A 109 0.09 5.33 -4.78
C ASP A 109 0.82 6.48 -5.51
N GLU A 110 2.11 6.69 -5.25
CA GLU A 110 2.90 7.72 -5.94
C GLU A 110 3.11 7.36 -7.43
N ILE A 111 3.27 6.08 -7.76
CA ILE A 111 3.38 5.58 -9.14
C ILE A 111 2.04 5.76 -9.87
N VAL A 112 0.96 5.25 -9.29
CA VAL A 112 -0.39 5.23 -9.88
C VAL A 112 -0.98 6.63 -10.02
N SER A 113 -0.68 7.55 -9.10
CA SER A 113 -1.19 8.94 -9.19
C SER A 113 -0.55 9.75 -10.33
N ARG A 114 0.55 9.26 -10.90
CA ARG A 114 1.33 9.93 -11.96
C ARG A 114 1.21 9.23 -13.31
N GLU A 115 0.83 7.96 -13.31
CA GLU A 115 0.64 7.11 -14.47
C GLU A 115 -0.87 6.94 -14.74
N ASN A 116 -1.33 7.26 -15.95
CA ASN A 116 -2.74 7.13 -16.34
C ASN A 116 -2.93 6.04 -17.40
N GLY A 117 -2.24 4.93 -17.25
CA GLY A 117 -2.27 3.83 -18.22
C GLY A 117 -2.80 2.54 -17.61
N VAL A 118 -2.46 1.43 -18.27
CA VAL A 118 -3.02 0.09 -18.00
C VAL A 118 -2.74 -0.37 -16.56
N LEU A 119 -1.60 0.03 -15.99
CA LEU A 119 -1.23 -0.33 -14.62
C LEU A 119 -2.20 0.32 -13.61
N SER A 120 -2.40 1.64 -13.72
CA SER A 120 -3.33 2.41 -12.89
C SER A 120 -4.77 1.89 -12.98
N GLU A 121 -5.25 1.58 -14.19
CA GLU A 121 -6.59 1.01 -14.41
C GLU A 121 -6.74 -0.37 -13.73
N LYS A 122 -5.75 -1.26 -13.91
CA LYS A 122 -5.76 -2.60 -13.31
C LYS A 122 -5.77 -2.53 -11.79
N LEU A 123 -4.93 -1.68 -11.19
CA LEU A 123 -4.89 -1.51 -9.73
C LEU A 123 -6.17 -0.88 -9.19
N THR A 124 -6.74 0.10 -9.89
CA THR A 124 -8.01 0.70 -9.52
C THR A 124 -9.13 -0.34 -9.48
N GLN A 125 -9.20 -1.20 -10.51
CA GLN A 125 -10.15 -2.30 -10.56
C GLN A 125 -9.94 -3.29 -9.41
N GLU A 126 -8.69 -3.67 -9.14
CA GLU A 126 -8.33 -4.58 -8.06
C GLU A 126 -8.73 -4.03 -6.67
N MET A 127 -8.41 -2.77 -6.39
CA MET A 127 -8.75 -2.10 -5.14
C MET A 127 -10.27 -1.93 -4.98
N THR A 128 -10.99 -1.68 -6.07
CA THR A 128 -12.47 -1.62 -6.07
C THR A 128 -13.07 -2.97 -5.71
N SER A 129 -12.57 -4.05 -6.29
CA SER A 129 -13.00 -5.42 -5.97
C SER A 129 -12.70 -5.79 -4.51
N LEU A 130 -11.53 -5.40 -3.99
CA LEU A 130 -11.21 -5.58 -2.58
C LEU A 130 -12.17 -4.81 -1.68
N ALA A 131 -12.43 -3.53 -1.97
CA ALA A 131 -13.34 -2.70 -1.19
C ALA A 131 -14.76 -3.29 -1.13
N ALA A 132 -15.26 -3.80 -2.26
CA ALA A 132 -16.55 -4.49 -2.31
C ALA A 132 -16.56 -5.76 -1.43
N LYS A 133 -15.49 -6.55 -1.46
CA LYS A 133 -15.34 -7.74 -0.61
C LYS A 133 -15.31 -7.38 0.87
N ILE A 134 -14.54 -6.37 1.26
CA ILE A 134 -14.48 -5.90 2.65
C ILE A 134 -15.85 -5.41 3.13
N TYR A 135 -16.57 -4.66 2.30
CA TYR A 135 -17.94 -4.24 2.61
C TYR A 135 -18.83 -5.45 2.91
N GLN A 136 -18.84 -6.47 2.04
CA GLN A 136 -19.64 -7.68 2.25
C GLN A 136 -19.26 -8.44 3.52
N LEU A 137 -17.97 -8.57 3.82
CA LEU A 137 -17.48 -9.23 5.03
C LEU A 137 -17.79 -8.44 6.31
N ALA A 138 -17.86 -7.11 6.24
CA ALA A 138 -18.14 -6.25 7.38
C ALA A 138 -19.64 -6.15 7.71
N LEU A 139 -20.53 -6.36 6.74
CA LEU A 139 -21.98 -6.22 6.90
C LEU A 139 -22.55 -6.96 8.13
N PRO A 140 -22.21 -8.23 8.42
CA PRO A 140 -22.75 -8.94 9.58
C PRO A 140 -22.39 -8.28 10.92
N TYR A 141 -21.25 -7.59 11.00
CA TYR A 141 -20.77 -6.93 12.22
C TYR A 141 -21.27 -5.49 12.34
N CYS A 142 -21.64 -4.87 11.22
CA CYS A 142 -21.96 -3.44 11.12
C CYS A 142 -23.44 -3.17 10.82
N GLN A 143 -24.36 -4.07 11.20
CA GLN A 143 -25.81 -3.96 10.90
C GLN A 143 -26.47 -2.71 11.51
N HIS A 144 -25.84 -2.11 12.51
CA HIS A 144 -26.26 -0.86 13.13
C HIS A 144 -25.97 0.39 12.28
N LEU A 145 -25.17 0.26 11.22
CA LEU A 145 -24.85 1.34 10.29
C LEU A 145 -25.72 1.28 9.04
N ALA A 146 -26.15 2.44 8.56
CA ALA A 146 -26.72 2.53 7.22
C ALA A 146 -25.67 2.16 6.16
N PRO A 147 -26.04 1.55 5.02
CA PRO A 147 -25.10 1.13 3.97
C PRO A 147 -24.11 2.22 3.52
N HIS A 148 -24.59 3.45 3.30
CA HIS A 148 -23.76 4.57 2.87
C HIS A 148 -22.75 5.00 3.94
N GLU A 149 -23.12 4.88 5.22
CA GLU A 149 -22.26 5.23 6.34
C GLU A 149 -21.15 4.20 6.52
N LEU A 150 -21.47 2.90 6.40
CA LEU A 150 -20.46 1.83 6.39
C LEU A 150 -19.46 2.03 5.24
N MET A 151 -19.94 2.29 4.02
CA MET A 151 -19.08 2.58 2.88
C MET A 151 -18.17 3.80 3.14
N ALA A 152 -18.71 4.88 3.72
CA ALA A 152 -17.94 6.07 4.04
C ALA A 152 -16.84 5.78 5.06
N ARG A 153 -17.17 5.08 6.16
CA ARG A 153 -16.21 4.71 7.22
C ARG A 153 -15.10 3.80 6.70
N LEU A 154 -15.44 2.77 5.91
CA LEU A 154 -14.44 1.90 5.30
C LEU A 154 -13.48 2.69 4.39
N ARG A 155 -14.01 3.61 3.57
CA ARG A 155 -13.19 4.50 2.74
C ARG A 155 -12.27 5.40 3.56
N PHE A 156 -12.76 5.96 4.66
CA PHE A 156 -11.95 6.80 5.55
C PHE A 156 -10.83 6.01 6.23
N ILE A 157 -11.12 4.79 6.72
CA ILE A 157 -10.12 3.90 7.32
C ILE A 157 -9.03 3.53 6.31
N ALA A 158 -9.42 3.13 5.09
CA ALA A 158 -8.47 2.84 4.01
C ALA A 158 -7.58 4.07 3.71
N SER A 159 -8.19 5.26 3.66
CA SER A 159 -7.48 6.50 3.37
C SER A 159 -6.50 6.88 4.49
N ALA A 160 -6.86 6.64 5.75
CA ALA A 160 -5.98 6.88 6.90
C ALA A 160 -4.70 6.02 6.83
N SER A 161 -4.79 4.82 6.24
CA SER A 161 -3.64 3.93 6.01
C SER A 161 -2.58 4.57 5.11
N LEU A 162 -2.94 5.54 4.29
CA LEU A 162 -2.01 6.21 3.38
C LEU A 162 -1.27 7.39 4.03
N GLY A 163 -1.81 7.94 5.12
CA GLY A 163 -1.24 9.09 5.84
C GLY A 163 -1.39 10.43 5.08
N PRO A 164 -1.04 11.56 5.74
CA PRO A 164 -1.18 12.88 5.14
C PRO A 164 -0.14 13.11 4.01
N PRO A 165 -0.50 13.87 2.96
CA PRO A 165 0.49 14.32 1.98
C PRO A 165 1.43 15.39 2.59
N PRO A 166 2.70 15.51 2.13
CA PRO A 166 3.37 14.65 1.14
C PRO A 166 3.82 13.31 1.72
N ARG A 167 3.46 12.21 1.04
CA ARG A 167 3.65 10.82 1.51
C ARG A 167 5.12 10.39 1.52
N SER A 168 5.96 11.02 0.69
CA SER A 168 7.41 10.79 0.57
C SER A 168 8.26 11.40 1.70
N ARG A 169 7.68 12.23 2.58
CA ARG A 169 8.44 12.93 3.63
C ARG A 169 8.17 12.46 5.05
N LEU A 170 7.36 11.42 5.22
CA LEU A 170 7.02 10.90 6.55
C LEU A 170 8.16 10.06 7.16
N ARG A 171 9.42 10.46 6.97
CA ARG A 171 10.52 10.03 7.84
C ARG A 171 10.66 11.00 9.02
N ARG A 172 10.25 10.48 10.18
CA ARG A 172 10.91 10.56 11.50
C ARG A 172 10.68 11.74 12.44
N GLU A 173 10.08 12.86 12.05
CA GLU A 173 9.84 13.96 13.01
C GLU A 173 8.45 14.59 12.86
N GLY A 174 7.71 14.67 13.97
CA GLY A 174 6.40 15.33 14.05
C GLY A 174 5.28 14.43 14.57
N VAL A 175 4.10 15.05 14.78
CA VAL A 175 2.90 14.44 15.40
C VAL A 175 2.37 13.20 14.65
N PHE A 176 2.78 12.98 13.40
CA PHE A 176 2.34 11.88 12.53
C PHE A 176 3.40 10.80 12.26
N ALA A 177 4.53 10.82 12.99
CA ALA A 177 5.58 9.82 12.85
C ALA A 177 5.17 8.51 13.52
N ASN A 178 4.43 7.66 12.82
CA ASN A 178 4.07 6.32 13.26
C ASN A 178 4.69 5.27 12.34
N SER A 179 5.44 4.34 12.92
CA SER A 179 6.07 3.24 12.18
C SER A 179 6.04 1.94 12.98
N GLY A 180 6.00 0.81 12.27
CA GLY A 180 6.10 -0.52 12.88
C GLY A 180 4.79 -1.01 13.51
N GLU A 181 4.91 -2.00 14.40
CA GLU A 181 3.80 -2.71 15.04
C GLU A 181 2.81 -1.78 15.78
N GLU A 182 3.31 -0.67 16.34
CA GLU A 182 2.46 0.33 16.99
C GLU A 182 1.51 1.02 16.01
N ALA A 183 1.97 1.30 14.78
CA ALA A 183 1.12 1.91 13.75
C ALA A 183 0.01 0.95 13.29
N GLU A 184 0.31 -0.34 13.19
CA GLU A 184 -0.70 -1.38 12.90
C GLU A 184 -1.74 -1.46 14.02
N ASN A 185 -1.29 -1.59 15.26
CA ASN A 185 -2.20 -1.69 16.40
C ASN A 185 -3.06 -0.43 16.57
N GLN A 186 -2.54 0.77 16.26
CA GLN A 186 -3.33 2.00 16.31
C GLN A 186 -4.35 2.08 15.18
N LEU A 187 -3.98 1.71 13.95
CA LEU A 187 -4.90 1.70 12.82
C LEU A 187 -6.04 0.68 13.02
N ILE A 188 -5.72 -0.51 13.53
CA ILE A 188 -6.73 -1.53 13.86
C ILE A 188 -7.67 -1.02 14.96
N ARG A 189 -7.13 -0.48 16.05
CA ARG A 189 -7.94 0.09 17.14
C ARG A 189 -8.85 1.22 16.66
N PHE A 190 -8.33 2.12 15.82
CA PHE A 190 -9.11 3.18 15.19
C PHE A 190 -10.24 2.61 14.33
N ALA A 191 -9.94 1.62 13.48
CA ALA A 191 -10.93 1.00 12.61
C ALA A 191 -12.03 0.29 13.39
N GLN A 192 -11.68 -0.45 14.45
CA GLN A 192 -12.65 -1.08 15.34
C GLN A 192 -13.56 -0.03 15.98
N ALA A 193 -13.00 1.00 16.60
CA ALA A 193 -13.78 2.08 17.22
C ALA A 193 -14.67 2.82 16.21
N ALA A 194 -14.17 3.05 15.00
CA ALA A 194 -14.91 3.73 13.94
C ALA A 194 -16.06 2.88 13.38
N LEU A 195 -16.04 1.56 13.52
CA LEU A 195 -17.04 0.64 12.95
C LEU A 195 -17.94 -0.01 14.01
N SER A 196 -17.60 0.09 15.29
CA SER A 196 -18.43 -0.34 16.40
C SER A 196 -19.60 0.63 16.66
N PRO A 197 -20.68 0.16 17.33
CA PRO A 197 -21.76 1.04 17.77
C PRO A 197 -21.24 2.18 18.65
N ALA A 198 -21.84 3.36 18.55
CA ALA A 198 -21.54 4.44 19.48
C ALA A 198 -21.91 4.01 20.91
N TYR A 199 -20.98 4.11 21.85
CA TYR A 199 -21.31 4.06 23.27
C TYR A 199 -22.13 5.33 23.57
N HIS A 200 -23.44 5.16 23.79
CA HIS A 200 -24.31 6.18 24.37
C HIS A 200 -24.24 6.12 25.90
#